data_AF-A0AB39R9L8-F1
#
_entry.id   AF-A0AB39R9L8-F1
#
_cell.length_a   1.000
_cell.length_b   1.000
_cell.length_c   1.000
_cell.angle_alpha   90.00
_cell.angle_beta   90.00
_cell.angle_gamma   90.00
#
_symmetry.space_group_name_H-M   'P 1'
#
loop_
_entity.id
_entity.type
_entity.pdbx_description
1 polymer ?
#
loop_
_entity_poly.entity_id
_entity_poly.type
_entity_poly.pdbx_seq_one_letter_code
_entity_poly.pdbx_strand_id
1 'polypeptide(L)'
;MARWQPGATQRLVVAAVDLFTEQGYDATTVTQIAERAGVTKSTFFRHFSDKRELLVAGQETLSRLLADGITEAPASASPLQAVAAGLERASSAMGPTNRELGPRLKAAVAASTELQERDALKSVGLAAAMTAALIARGVPDPTAHLAGELGVLAFKQGYAQWSESDRDDAEGLAPHALAALEDLRAATASLG
;
A
#
# COMPACT_ATOMS: atom_id res chain seq x y z
N MET A 1 2.11 1.74 -34.79
CA MET A 1 2.40 0.74 -33.73
C MET A 1 2.82 1.51 -32.49
N ALA A 2 2.01 1.53 -31.44
CA ALA A 2 2.31 2.35 -30.26
C ALA A 2 3.54 1.80 -29.53
N ARG A 3 4.61 2.60 -29.52
CA ARG A 3 5.87 2.36 -28.82
C ARG A 3 5.61 2.44 -27.32
N TRP A 4 5.56 1.29 -26.65
CA TRP A 4 5.33 1.16 -25.22
C TRP A 4 6.37 1.94 -24.42
N GLN A 5 5.92 2.68 -23.39
CA GLN A 5 6.80 3.28 -22.40
C GLN A 5 6.62 2.58 -21.06
N PRO A 6 7.70 2.12 -20.40
CA PRO A 6 7.68 1.77 -18.98
C PRO A 6 6.98 2.89 -18.17
N GLY A 7 6.24 2.52 -17.13
CA GLY A 7 5.54 3.49 -16.27
C GLY A 7 4.16 3.94 -16.74
N ALA A 8 3.52 3.28 -17.72
CA ALA A 8 2.13 3.60 -18.10
C ALA A 8 1.15 3.45 -16.92
N THR A 9 1.28 2.39 -16.11
CA THR A 9 0.52 2.19 -14.87
C THR A 9 0.75 3.33 -13.89
N GLN A 10 2.00 3.73 -13.66
CA GLN A 10 2.35 4.83 -12.75
C GLN A 10 1.75 6.16 -13.24
N ARG A 11 1.85 6.47 -14.54
CA ARG A 11 1.23 7.68 -15.12
C ARG A 11 -0.28 7.68 -14.97
N LEU A 12 -0.93 6.53 -15.15
CA LEU A 12 -2.38 6.38 -14.94
C LEU A 12 -2.78 6.64 -13.48
N VAL A 13 -2.02 6.11 -12.52
CA VAL A 13 -2.26 6.34 -11.09
C VAL A 13 -2.07 7.82 -10.74
N VAL A 14 -0.97 8.44 -11.17
CA VAL A 14 -0.70 9.87 -10.95
C VAL A 14 -1.83 10.73 -11.53
N ALA A 15 -2.18 10.51 -12.80
CA ALA A 15 -3.25 11.24 -13.48
C ALA A 15 -4.62 11.09 -12.78
N ALA A 16 -4.93 9.90 -12.28
CA ALA A 16 -6.17 9.67 -11.55
C ALA A 16 -6.19 10.41 -10.22
N VAL A 17 -5.11 10.36 -9.44
CA VAL A 17 -5.01 11.07 -8.17
C VAL A 17 -5.10 12.59 -8.36
N ASP A 18 -4.47 13.12 -9.39
CA ASP A 18 -4.57 14.54 -9.75
C ASP A 18 -6.01 14.93 -10.08
N LEU A 19 -6.68 14.18 -10.97
CA LEU A 19 -8.07 14.45 -11.35
C LEU A 19 -9.04 14.28 -10.16
N PHE A 20 -8.83 13.27 -9.31
CA PHE A 20 -9.64 13.08 -8.10
C PHE A 20 -9.50 14.27 -7.15
N THR A 21 -8.31 14.88 -7.09
CA THR A 21 -8.06 16.08 -6.28
C THR A 21 -8.64 17.35 -6.93
N GLU A 22 -8.52 17.49 -8.26
CA GLU A 22 -8.96 18.67 -9.01
C GLU A 22 -10.50 18.81 -9.07
N GLN A 23 -11.21 17.70 -9.28
CA GLN A 23 -12.64 17.73 -9.62
C GLN A 23 -13.47 16.65 -8.90
N GLY A 24 -12.86 15.87 -8.01
CA GLY A 24 -13.51 14.80 -7.27
C GLY A 24 -13.53 13.46 -8.03
N TYR A 25 -13.70 12.38 -7.26
CA TYR A 25 -13.72 11.02 -7.81
C TYR A 25 -14.89 10.80 -8.77
N ASP A 26 -16.12 11.19 -8.40
CA ASP A 26 -17.34 10.90 -9.18
C ASP A 26 -17.35 11.61 -10.54
N ALA A 27 -16.89 12.87 -10.59
CA ALA A 27 -16.80 13.65 -11.82
C ALA A 27 -15.67 13.19 -12.77
N THR A 28 -14.78 12.30 -12.30
CA THR A 28 -13.64 11.83 -13.07
C THR A 28 -13.95 10.56 -13.86
N THR A 29 -13.67 10.59 -15.16
CA THR A 29 -13.88 9.47 -16.08
C THR A 29 -12.58 8.79 -16.49
N VAL A 30 -12.67 7.51 -16.86
CA VAL A 30 -11.54 6.73 -17.43
C VAL A 30 -10.93 7.42 -18.66
N THR A 31 -11.76 8.08 -19.47
CA THR A 31 -11.29 8.81 -20.65
C THR A 31 -10.38 9.98 -20.25
N GLN A 32 -10.81 10.82 -19.30
CA GLN A 32 -9.99 11.93 -18.81
C GLN A 32 -8.67 11.45 -18.20
N ILE A 33 -8.70 10.35 -17.42
CA ILE A 33 -7.50 9.75 -16.83
C ILE A 33 -6.54 9.29 -17.93
N ALA A 34 -7.03 8.57 -18.95
CA ALA A 34 -6.21 8.09 -20.05
C ALA A 34 -5.58 9.24 -20.85
N GLU A 35 -6.37 10.26 -21.17
CA GLU A 35 -5.91 11.48 -21.86
C GLU A 35 -4.81 12.19 -21.06
N ARG A 36 -5.02 12.42 -19.76
CA ARG A 36 -4.04 13.06 -18.87
C ARG A 36 -2.75 12.25 -18.74
N ALA A 37 -2.85 10.93 -18.70
CA ALA A 37 -1.70 10.02 -18.64
C ALA A 37 -0.97 9.83 -19.99
N GLY A 38 -1.47 10.44 -21.07
CA GLY A 38 -0.92 10.33 -22.42
C GLY A 38 -1.07 8.93 -23.01
N VAL A 39 -2.15 8.22 -22.67
CA VAL A 39 -2.44 6.86 -23.16
C VAL A 39 -3.85 6.76 -23.73
N THR A 40 -4.14 5.67 -24.44
CA THR A 40 -5.49 5.42 -24.98
C THR A 40 -6.40 4.77 -23.95
N LYS A 41 -7.71 4.95 -24.10
CA LYS A 41 -8.73 4.22 -23.30
C LYS A 41 -8.59 2.69 -23.39
N SER A 42 -8.21 2.17 -24.56
CA SER A 42 -7.90 0.74 -24.73
C SER A 42 -6.67 0.32 -23.91
N THR A 43 -5.66 1.18 -23.79
CA THR A 43 -4.49 0.93 -22.94
C THR A 43 -4.85 0.94 -21.46
N PHE A 44 -5.77 1.82 -21.03
CA PHE A 44 -6.32 1.78 -19.68
C PHE A 44 -6.93 0.41 -19.39
N PHE A 45 -7.89 -0.03 -20.22
CA PHE A 45 -8.66 -1.26 -19.97
C PHE A 45 -7.86 -2.55 -20.06
N ARG A 46 -6.68 -2.51 -20.69
CA ARG A 46 -5.74 -3.64 -20.66
C ARG A 46 -5.08 -3.82 -19.29
N HIS A 47 -4.99 -2.75 -18.49
CA HIS A 47 -4.37 -2.76 -17.17
C HIS A 47 -5.39 -2.78 -16.04
N PHE A 48 -6.52 -2.09 -16.22
CA PHE A 48 -7.52 -1.88 -15.17
C PHE A 48 -8.93 -2.04 -15.71
N SER A 49 -9.79 -2.78 -15.02
CA SER A 49 -11.19 -2.93 -15.42
C SER A 49 -11.99 -1.65 -15.26
N ASP A 50 -11.62 -0.80 -14.29
CA ASP A 50 -12.30 0.44 -13.95
C ASP A 50 -11.34 1.41 -13.21
N LYS A 51 -11.82 2.60 -12.83
CA LYS A 51 -10.99 3.64 -12.17
C LYS A 51 -10.66 3.37 -10.70
N ARG A 52 -11.44 2.54 -9.99
CA ARG A 52 -11.17 2.20 -8.58
C ARG A 52 -10.00 1.23 -8.46
N GLU A 53 -9.76 0.39 -9.48
CA GLU A 53 -8.58 -0.50 -9.53
C GLU A 53 -7.25 0.27 -9.47
N LEU A 54 -7.24 1.57 -9.78
CA LEU A 54 -6.04 2.40 -9.66
C LEU A 54 -5.56 2.56 -8.20
N LEU A 55 -6.44 2.48 -7.20
CA LEU A 55 -6.04 2.53 -5.78
C LEU A 55 -5.31 1.28 -5.30
N VAL A 56 -5.61 0.15 -5.93
CA VAL A 56 -5.01 -1.14 -5.64
C VAL A 56 -3.91 -1.49 -6.63
N ALA A 57 -3.54 -0.56 -7.51
CA ALA A 57 -2.40 -0.71 -8.38
C ALA A 57 -1.15 -1.01 -7.54
N GLY A 58 -0.55 -2.17 -7.78
CA GLY A 58 0.62 -2.63 -7.03
C GLY A 58 0.29 -3.38 -5.73
N GLN A 59 -0.98 -3.59 -5.36
CA GLN A 59 -1.36 -4.39 -4.18
C GLN A 59 -0.75 -5.78 -4.25
N GLU A 60 -0.86 -6.49 -5.37
CA GLU A 60 -0.29 -7.84 -5.53
C GLU A 60 1.24 -7.84 -5.31
N THR A 61 1.92 -6.82 -5.83
CA THR A 61 3.36 -6.68 -5.61
C THR A 61 3.68 -6.39 -4.15
N LEU A 62 2.89 -5.53 -3.49
CA LEU A 62 3.05 -5.22 -2.08
C LEU A 62 2.81 -6.45 -1.19
N SER A 63 1.71 -7.18 -1.42
CA SER A 63 1.39 -8.45 -0.74
C SER A 63 2.55 -9.45 -0.86
N ARG A 64 3.10 -9.59 -2.07
CA ARG A 64 4.24 -10.47 -2.32
C ARG A 64 5.49 -10.01 -1.58
N LEU A 65 5.84 -8.72 -1.62
CA LEU A 65 7.00 -8.19 -0.90
C LEU A 65 6.88 -8.39 0.62
N LEU A 66 5.69 -8.19 1.19
CA LEU A 66 5.41 -8.44 2.60
C LEU A 66 5.60 -9.94 2.94
N ALA A 67 4.97 -10.81 2.15
CA ALA A 67 5.04 -12.26 2.36
C ALA A 67 6.47 -12.81 2.17
N ASP A 68 7.20 -12.34 1.17
CA ASP A 68 8.58 -12.71 0.90
C ASP A 68 9.48 -12.31 2.07
N GLY A 69 9.37 -11.06 2.57
CA GLY A 69 10.17 -10.59 3.70
C GLY A 69 9.88 -11.38 4.99
N ILE A 70 8.62 -11.73 5.24
CA ILE A 70 8.24 -12.62 6.35
C ILE A 70 8.87 -14.01 6.15
N THR A 71 8.76 -14.58 4.95
CA THR A 71 9.25 -15.93 4.65
C THR A 71 10.76 -16.02 4.78
N GLU A 72 11.49 -15.02 4.29
CA GLU A 72 12.96 -14.96 4.30
C GLU A 72 13.55 -14.55 5.66
N ALA A 73 12.74 -14.08 6.62
CA ALA A 73 13.21 -13.72 7.95
C ALA A 73 13.89 -14.92 8.67
N PRO A 74 14.90 -14.69 9.53
CA PRO A 74 15.58 -15.76 10.24
C PRO A 74 14.62 -16.71 10.98
N ALA A 75 14.92 -18.01 11.03
CA ALA A 75 14.05 -18.99 11.69
C ALA A 75 13.82 -18.71 13.19
N SER A 76 14.78 -18.02 13.84
CA SER A 76 14.68 -17.59 15.24
C SER A 76 13.88 -16.29 15.45
N ALA A 77 13.44 -15.63 14.37
CA ALA A 77 12.70 -14.38 14.47
C ALA A 77 11.32 -14.62 15.07
N SER A 78 10.91 -13.77 16.01
CA SER A 78 9.54 -13.72 16.51
C SER A 78 8.56 -13.37 15.38
N PRO A 79 7.24 -13.62 15.54
CA PRO A 79 6.26 -13.25 14.53
C PRO A 79 6.32 -11.76 14.13
N LEU A 80 6.49 -10.86 15.11
CA LEU A 80 6.59 -9.42 14.82
C LEU A 80 7.93 -9.03 14.19
N GLN A 81 9.03 -9.71 14.51
CA GLN A 81 10.30 -9.52 13.80
C GLN A 81 10.21 -9.98 12.33
N ALA A 82 9.47 -11.05 12.05
CA ALA A 82 9.21 -11.48 10.67
C ALA A 82 8.31 -10.46 9.93
N VAL A 83 7.28 -9.92 10.59
CA VAL A 83 6.47 -8.82 10.04
C VAL A 83 7.32 -7.59 9.77
N ALA A 84 8.22 -7.20 10.69
CA ALA A 84 9.16 -6.10 10.49
C ALA A 84 10.02 -6.28 9.23
N ALA A 85 10.56 -7.48 9.00
CA ALA A 85 11.31 -7.80 7.77
C ALA A 85 10.44 -7.68 6.50
N GLY A 86 9.17 -8.10 6.57
CA GLY A 86 8.18 -7.86 5.53
C GLY A 86 7.97 -6.37 5.25
N LEU A 87 7.76 -5.57 6.30
CA LEU A 87 7.56 -4.13 6.21
C LEU A 87 8.78 -3.41 5.64
N GLU A 88 9.99 -3.77 6.04
CA GLU A 88 11.24 -3.22 5.48
C GLU A 88 11.32 -3.46 3.97
N ARG A 89 11.12 -4.71 3.54
CA ARG A 89 11.16 -5.09 2.13
C ARG A 89 10.10 -4.36 1.31
N ALA A 90 8.85 -4.34 1.80
CA ALA A 90 7.76 -3.61 1.18
C ALA A 90 8.02 -2.10 1.10
N SER A 91 8.58 -1.51 2.16
CA SER A 91 8.87 -0.07 2.24
C SER A 91 10.00 0.34 1.30
N SER A 92 10.97 -0.54 1.04
CA SER A 92 12.06 -0.26 0.08
C SER A 92 11.57 -0.07 -1.35
N ALA A 93 10.39 -0.59 -1.69
CA ALA A 93 9.75 -0.41 -2.99
C ALA A 93 8.98 0.92 -3.11
N MET A 94 8.85 1.68 -2.02
CA MET A 94 8.17 2.97 -2.00
C MET A 94 9.17 4.10 -2.24
N GLY A 95 8.98 4.84 -3.33
CA GLY A 95 9.86 5.94 -3.73
C GLY A 95 9.23 7.33 -3.57
N PRO A 96 9.92 8.39 -4.02
CA PRO A 96 9.43 9.77 -3.91
C PRO A 96 8.04 9.99 -4.49
N THR A 97 7.71 9.35 -5.62
CA THR A 97 6.36 9.44 -6.20
C THR A 97 5.28 8.89 -5.27
N ASN A 98 5.54 7.80 -4.55
CA ASN A 98 4.58 7.28 -3.57
C ASN A 98 4.34 8.31 -2.45
N ARG A 99 5.43 8.88 -1.92
CA ARG A 99 5.38 9.92 -0.89
C ARG A 99 4.50 11.10 -1.31
N GLU A 100 4.74 11.64 -2.51
CA GLU A 100 3.99 12.78 -3.05
C GLU A 100 2.50 12.48 -3.28
N LEU A 101 2.14 11.24 -3.59
CA LEU A 101 0.75 10.83 -3.81
C LEU A 101 0.01 10.56 -2.49
N GLY A 102 0.71 10.30 -1.39
CA GLY A 102 0.12 9.88 -0.11
C GLY A 102 -1.02 10.77 0.38
N PRO A 103 -0.81 12.09 0.59
CA PRO A 103 -1.85 12.98 1.11
C PRO A 103 -3.05 13.11 0.15
N ARG A 104 -2.80 13.11 -1.17
CA ARG A 104 -3.84 13.19 -2.20
C ARG A 104 -4.68 11.91 -2.27
N LEU A 105 -4.03 10.74 -2.18
CA LEU A 105 -4.72 9.45 -2.10
C LEU A 105 -5.58 9.35 -0.85
N LYS A 106 -5.05 9.77 0.32
CA LYS A 106 -5.79 9.81 1.58
C LYS A 106 -7.03 10.69 1.48
N ALA A 107 -6.90 11.89 0.91
CA ALA A 107 -8.02 12.80 0.68
C ALA A 107 -9.07 12.23 -0.27
N ALA A 108 -8.64 11.62 -1.40
CA ALA A 108 -9.54 10.99 -2.35
C ALA A 108 -10.33 9.82 -1.73
N VAL A 109 -9.66 8.95 -0.98
CA VAL A 109 -10.31 7.83 -0.26
C VAL A 109 -11.31 8.36 0.77
N ALA A 110 -10.95 9.38 1.55
CA ALA A 110 -11.85 9.95 2.55
C ALA A 110 -13.15 10.54 1.93
N ALA A 111 -13.07 11.04 0.69
CA ALA A 111 -14.16 11.71 0.00
C ALA A 111 -15.14 10.77 -0.74
N SER A 112 -14.87 9.46 -0.82
CA SER A 112 -15.70 8.53 -1.60
C SER A 112 -15.87 7.18 -0.91
N THR A 113 -17.12 6.77 -0.67
CA THR A 113 -17.46 5.46 -0.11
C THR A 113 -16.95 4.31 -0.98
N GLU A 114 -17.05 4.41 -2.31
CA GLU A 114 -16.54 3.36 -3.21
C GLU A 114 -15.01 3.18 -3.06
N LEU A 115 -14.28 4.27 -2.83
CA LEU A 115 -12.85 4.22 -2.59
C LEU A 115 -12.50 3.69 -1.20
N GLN A 116 -13.31 4.01 -0.17
CA GLN A 116 -13.17 3.45 1.18
C GLN A 116 -13.34 1.93 1.16
N GLU A 117 -14.36 1.42 0.48
CA GLU A 117 -14.60 -0.02 0.31
C GLU A 117 -13.41 -0.70 -0.37
N ARG A 118 -12.85 -0.05 -1.39
CA ARG A 118 -11.69 -0.59 -2.12
C ARG A 118 -10.42 -0.59 -1.26
N ASP A 119 -10.15 0.46 -0.48
CA ASP A 119 -9.02 0.49 0.46
C ASP A 119 -9.17 -0.54 1.60
N ALA A 120 -10.38 -0.74 2.09
CA ALA A 120 -10.68 -1.77 3.08
C ALA A 120 -10.36 -3.17 2.52
N LEU A 121 -10.84 -3.48 1.31
CA LEU A 121 -10.55 -4.77 0.66
C LEU A 121 -9.04 -4.97 0.40
N LYS A 122 -8.34 -3.91 0.02
CA LYS A 122 -6.87 -3.93 -0.12
C LYS A 122 -6.20 -4.33 1.19
N SER A 123 -6.63 -3.74 2.29
CA SER A 123 -6.09 -3.99 3.64
C SER A 123 -6.28 -5.44 4.07
N VAL A 124 -7.48 -5.98 3.84
CA VAL A 124 -7.78 -7.40 4.08
C VAL A 124 -6.84 -8.31 3.28
N GLY A 125 -6.59 -7.99 2.01
CA GLY A 125 -5.67 -8.76 1.17
C GLY A 125 -4.21 -8.71 1.64
N LEU A 126 -3.76 -7.58 2.20
CA LEU A 126 -2.42 -7.45 2.78
C LEU A 126 -2.30 -8.27 4.08
N ALA A 127 -3.30 -8.16 4.97
CA ALA A 127 -3.34 -8.95 6.21
C ALA A 127 -3.32 -10.44 5.90
N ALA A 128 -4.15 -10.90 4.96
CA ALA A 128 -4.21 -12.31 4.56
C ALA A 128 -2.86 -12.82 4.03
N ALA A 129 -2.13 -12.02 3.24
CA ALA A 129 -0.82 -12.40 2.73
C ALA A 129 0.22 -12.57 3.86
N MET A 130 0.25 -11.64 4.82
CA MET A 130 1.15 -11.73 5.97
C MET A 130 0.80 -12.90 6.89
N THR A 131 -0.50 -13.08 7.20
CA THR A 131 -1.01 -14.20 8.00
C THR A 131 -0.62 -15.54 7.36
N ALA A 132 -0.85 -15.72 6.06
CA ALA A 132 -0.49 -16.94 5.35
C ALA A 132 1.02 -17.22 5.42
N ALA A 133 1.86 -16.19 5.24
CA ALA A 133 3.31 -16.32 5.35
C ALA A 133 3.76 -16.69 6.78
N LEU A 134 3.12 -16.15 7.82
CA LEU A 134 3.40 -16.49 9.21
C LEU A 134 2.96 -17.92 9.55
N ILE A 135 1.79 -18.36 9.08
CA ILE A 135 1.31 -19.74 9.25
C ILE A 135 2.28 -20.72 8.57
N ALA A 136 2.78 -20.39 7.38
CA ALA A 136 3.78 -21.21 6.68
C ALA A 136 5.10 -21.34 7.46
N ARG A 137 5.41 -20.38 8.34
CA ARG A 137 6.55 -20.44 9.29
C ARG A 137 6.24 -21.21 10.57
N GLY A 138 5.05 -21.79 10.71
CA GLY A 138 4.63 -22.52 11.90
C GLY A 138 4.13 -21.64 13.05
N VAL A 139 3.82 -20.36 12.79
CA VAL A 139 3.19 -19.49 13.79
C VAL A 139 1.75 -19.95 14.02
N PRO A 140 1.29 -20.10 15.28
CA PRO A 140 -0.10 -20.45 15.58
C PRO A 140 -1.10 -19.47 14.97
N ASP A 141 -2.23 -19.99 14.49
CA ASP A 141 -3.22 -19.23 13.71
C ASP A 141 -3.70 -17.90 14.35
N PRO A 142 -4.06 -17.85 15.65
CA PRO A 142 -4.48 -16.59 16.28
C PRO A 142 -3.35 -15.55 16.34
N THR A 143 -2.11 -16.00 16.59
CA THR A 143 -0.93 -15.14 16.65
C THR A 143 -0.56 -14.62 15.26
N ALA A 144 -0.67 -15.46 14.23
CA ALA A 144 -0.42 -15.08 12.84
C ALA A 144 -1.41 -14.01 12.37
N HIS A 145 -2.71 -14.18 12.65
CA HIS A 145 -3.74 -13.19 12.33
C HIS A 145 -3.49 -11.86 13.02
N LEU A 146 -3.25 -11.86 14.34
CA LEU A 146 -2.98 -10.63 15.09
C LEU A 146 -1.73 -9.92 14.55
N ALA A 147 -0.64 -10.65 14.31
CA ALA A 147 0.59 -10.06 13.78
C ALA A 147 0.41 -9.50 12.36
N GLY A 148 -0.36 -10.18 11.50
CA GLY A 148 -0.71 -9.68 10.17
C GLY A 148 -1.49 -8.37 10.21
N GLU A 149 -2.49 -8.28 11.08
CA GLU A 149 -3.29 -7.04 11.27
C GLU A 149 -2.44 -5.89 11.84
N LEU A 150 -1.59 -6.17 12.83
CA LEU A 150 -0.63 -5.19 13.36
C LEU A 150 0.32 -4.69 12.25
N GLY A 151 0.78 -5.59 11.37
CA GLY A 151 1.59 -5.23 10.21
C GLY A 151 0.87 -4.28 9.24
N VAL A 152 -0.40 -4.53 8.93
CA VAL A 152 -1.19 -3.63 8.06
C VAL A 152 -1.36 -2.26 8.71
N LEU A 153 -1.71 -2.21 10.00
CA LEU A 153 -1.87 -0.96 10.74
C LEU A 153 -0.57 -0.17 10.80
N ALA A 154 0.55 -0.85 11.12
CA ALA A 154 1.88 -0.25 11.16
C ALA A 154 2.26 0.36 9.80
N PHE A 155 2.04 -0.38 8.71
CA PHE A 155 2.30 0.11 7.36
C PHE A 155 1.47 1.36 7.02
N LYS A 156 0.16 1.35 7.34
CA LYS A 156 -0.72 2.51 7.08
C LYS A 156 -0.31 3.74 7.89
N GLN A 157 -0.03 3.57 9.17
CA GLN A 157 0.39 4.67 10.06
C GLN A 157 1.76 5.23 9.63
N GLY A 158 2.73 4.35 9.40
CA GLY A 158 4.04 4.74 8.91
C GLY A 158 3.98 5.44 7.56
N TYR A 159 3.13 4.97 6.64
CA TYR A 159 2.93 5.62 5.34
C TYR A 159 2.32 7.01 5.47
N ALA A 160 1.31 7.17 6.32
CA ALA A 160 0.72 8.48 6.57
C ALA A 160 1.76 9.46 7.12
N GLN A 161 2.49 9.07 8.18
CA GLN A 161 3.54 9.88 8.80
C GLN A 161 4.66 10.24 7.81
N TRP A 162 5.17 9.25 7.08
CA TRP A 162 6.21 9.46 6.07
C TRP A 162 5.76 10.40 4.93
N SER A 163 4.50 10.31 4.51
CA SER A 163 3.95 11.14 3.44
C SER A 163 3.64 12.58 3.87
N GLU A 164 3.44 12.82 5.16
CA GLU A 164 3.12 14.12 5.76
C GLU A 164 4.35 14.81 6.40
N SER A 165 5.45 14.07 6.60
CA SER A 165 6.73 14.57 7.12
C SER A 165 7.40 15.59 6.19
N ASP A 166 8.31 16.41 6.75
CA ASP A 166 9.01 17.45 6.01
C ASP A 166 9.85 16.86 4.85
N ARG A 167 9.90 17.53 3.69
CA ARG A 167 10.49 16.94 2.46
C ARG A 167 11.95 16.55 2.61
N ASP A 168 12.66 17.21 3.52
CA ASP A 168 14.06 16.95 3.88
C ASP A 168 14.26 15.74 4.81
N ASP A 169 13.18 15.05 5.21
CA ASP A 169 13.27 13.74 5.81
C ASP A 169 13.89 12.76 4.80
N ALA A 170 15.19 12.54 4.98
CA ALA A 170 16.00 11.64 4.19
C ALA A 170 15.70 10.17 4.50
N GLU A 171 14.91 9.90 5.55
CA GLU A 171 14.51 8.56 5.92
C GLU A 171 13.41 8.04 4.99
N GLY A 172 13.57 6.82 4.50
CA GLY A 172 12.56 6.14 3.68
C GLY A 172 11.31 5.78 4.50
N LEU A 173 10.38 5.05 3.91
CA LEU A 173 9.17 4.62 4.63
C LEU A 173 9.45 3.64 5.79
N ALA A 174 10.53 2.85 5.71
CA ALA A 174 10.75 1.74 6.62
C ALA A 174 10.86 2.17 8.11
N PRO A 175 11.65 3.19 8.49
CA PRO A 175 11.73 3.64 9.89
C PRO A 175 10.37 4.04 10.47
N HIS A 176 9.55 4.75 9.70
CA HIS A 176 8.18 5.14 10.11
C HIS A 176 7.27 3.92 10.33
N ALA A 177 7.31 2.94 9.41
CA ALA A 177 6.51 1.72 9.53
C ALA A 177 6.96 0.83 10.71
N LEU A 178 8.27 0.74 10.97
CA LEU A 178 8.82 -0.02 12.08
C LEU A 178 8.54 0.63 13.44
N ALA A 179 8.65 1.96 13.53
CA ALA A 179 8.28 2.70 14.73
C ALA A 179 6.79 2.49 15.07
N ALA A 180 5.91 2.59 14.07
CA ALA A 180 4.49 2.31 14.24
C ALA A 180 4.21 0.86 14.69
N LEU A 181 4.98 -0.12 14.20
CA LEU A 181 4.84 -1.51 14.64
C LEU A 181 5.23 -1.69 16.11
N GLU A 182 6.29 -1.04 16.57
CA GLU A 182 6.71 -1.07 17.97
C GLU A 182 5.68 -0.40 18.89
N ASP A 183 5.13 0.76 18.48
CA ASP A 183 4.07 1.45 19.21
C ASP A 183 2.81 0.57 19.34
N LEU A 184 2.40 -0.08 18.25
CA LEU A 184 1.25 -1.00 18.24
C LEU A 184 1.50 -2.24 19.10
N ARG A 185 2.73 -2.76 19.12
CA ARG A 185 3.13 -3.87 20.01
C ARG A 185 3.01 -3.45 21.47
N ALA A 186 3.53 -2.27 21.83
CA ALA A 186 3.44 -1.73 23.18
C ALA A 186 1.98 -1.48 23.60
N ALA A 187 1.17 -0.89 22.71
CA ALA A 187 -0.25 -0.69 22.94
C ALA A 187 -0.99 -2.01 23.19
N THR A 188 -0.71 -3.04 22.37
CA THR A 188 -1.31 -4.38 22.56
C THR A 188 -0.95 -4.99 23.91
N ALA A 189 0.32 -4.86 24.35
CA ALA A 189 0.75 -5.36 25.66
C ALA A 189 0.09 -4.62 26.84
N SER A 190 -0.37 -3.39 26.64
CA SER A 190 -1.08 -2.62 27.68
C SER A 190 -2.55 -3.00 27.85
N LEU A 191 -3.11 -3.85 26.96
CA LEU A 191 -4.52 -4.27 27.01
C LEU A 191 -4.81 -5.37 28.04
N GLY A 192 -3.78 -6.01 28.63
CA GLY A 192 -3.93 -7.06 29.66
C GLY A 192 -2.78 -8.05 29.71
#